data_AF-W5NJ64-F1
#
_entry.id   AF-W5NJ64-F1
#
_cell.length_a   1.000
_cell.length_b   1.000
_cell.length_c   1.000
_cell.angle_alpha   90.00
_cell.angle_beta   90.00
_cell.angle_gamma   90.00
#
_symmetry.space_group_name_H-M   'P 1'
#
loop_
_entity.id
_entity.type
_entity.pdbx_description
1 polymer ?
#
loop_
_entity_poly.entity_id
_entity_poly.type
_entity_poly.pdbx_seq_one_letter_code
_entity_poly.pdbx_strand_id
1 'polypeptide(L)'
;MGKGARRVFLVGIIVLLFPICAVPGNSQTVYKVCSRCEGDLRNGTAVGDLCRSNSSLEREGRCCLQKQALPSPIIGLDLWNCSLTQVEDLHEASAAVIIDLSDNPLMNISESAFQGFTSLRYLALPSNLECPGGNTSWEHVELIGETVMCEGQKNACNGTEVVSWFCPENSLCKPDGPGLIQCNCAENFHGYKCLREGMFPMLKVFGILGVATVLVSAVLWFTQRRKAKSF
;
A
#
# COMPACT_ATOMS: atom_id res chain seq x y z
N MET A 1 -45.45 -23.56 52.99
CA MET A 1 -44.09 -24.00 52.56
C MET A 1 -44.24 -24.61 51.17
N GLY A 2 -43.52 -24.26 50.11
CA GLY A 2 -42.39 -23.36 49.94
C GLY A 2 -42.46 -22.61 48.59
N LYS A 3 -41.75 -21.48 48.54
CA LYS A 3 -41.66 -20.57 47.39
C LYS A 3 -40.67 -21.13 46.37
N GLY A 4 -41.15 -21.49 45.18
CA GLY A 4 -40.30 -21.80 44.02
C GLY A 4 -40.25 -20.60 43.08
N ALA A 5 -39.21 -19.77 43.22
CA ALA A 5 -39.01 -18.57 42.44
C ALA A 5 -38.93 -18.87 40.93
N ARG A 6 -39.87 -18.31 40.14
CA ARG A 6 -39.73 -18.16 38.69
C ARG A 6 -38.49 -17.30 38.42
N ARG A 7 -37.38 -17.92 38.02
CA ARG A 7 -36.27 -17.19 37.39
C ARG A 7 -36.63 -17.00 35.92
N VAL A 8 -37.20 -15.84 35.64
CA VAL A 8 -37.33 -15.29 34.29
C VAL A 8 -35.91 -15.16 33.72
N PHE A 9 -35.56 -15.99 32.74
CA PHE A 9 -34.37 -15.75 31.93
C PHE A 9 -34.73 -14.66 30.93
N LEU A 10 -34.37 -13.41 31.28
CA LEU A 10 -34.40 -12.30 30.35
C LEU A 10 -33.31 -12.57 29.30
N VAL A 11 -33.69 -13.03 28.12
CA VAL A 11 -32.78 -13.08 26.96
C VAL A 11 -32.56 -11.62 26.55
N GLY A 12 -31.48 -11.03 27.06
CA GLY A 12 -31.06 -9.69 26.66
C GLY A 12 -30.61 -9.73 25.21
N ILE A 13 -31.44 -9.21 24.29
CA ILE A 13 -31.01 -8.87 22.94
C ILE A 13 -30.09 -7.64 23.10
N ILE A 14 -28.79 -7.88 23.09
CA ILE A 14 -27.80 -6.81 22.94
C ILE A 14 -27.83 -6.40 21.47
N VAL A 15 -28.62 -5.39 21.15
CA VAL A 15 -28.52 -4.68 19.87
C VAL A 15 -27.20 -3.91 19.92
N LEU A 16 -26.17 -4.43 19.24
CA LEU A 16 -24.95 -3.70 18.96
C LEU A 16 -25.31 -2.57 18.01
N LEU A 17 -25.61 -1.40 18.57
CA LEU A 17 -25.65 -0.14 17.83
C LEU A 17 -24.22 0.13 17.36
N PHE A 18 -23.92 -0.26 16.12
CA PHE A 18 -22.73 0.21 15.45
C PHE A 18 -22.80 1.74 15.38
N PRO A 19 -21.83 2.48 15.96
CA PRO A 19 -21.77 3.90 15.73
C PRO A 19 -21.56 4.10 14.24
N ILE A 20 -22.55 4.69 13.57
CA ILE A 20 -22.37 5.26 12.25
C ILE A 20 -21.33 6.36 12.47
N CYS A 21 -20.07 6.09 12.16
CA CYS A 21 -19.05 7.10 12.10
C CYS A 21 -19.52 8.13 11.07
N ALA A 22 -20.01 9.27 11.56
CA ALA A 22 -20.14 10.46 10.76
C ALA A 22 -18.75 10.74 10.18
N VAL A 23 -18.62 10.61 8.85
CA VAL A 23 -17.41 10.98 8.12
C VAL A 23 -17.26 12.49 8.33
N PRO A 24 -16.21 12.97 9.03
CA PRO A 24 -15.95 14.40 9.10
C PRO A 24 -15.67 14.90 7.67
N GLY A 25 -16.30 16.01 7.30
CA GLY A 25 -16.13 16.63 6.00
C GLY A 25 -14.67 16.90 5.65
N ASN A 26 -14.33 16.57 4.40
CA ASN A 26 -13.20 17.02 3.59
C ASN A 26 -11.98 17.56 4.35
N SER A 27 -11.26 16.69 5.06
CA SER A 27 -9.84 16.92 5.30
C SER A 27 -9.14 16.71 3.97
N GLN A 28 -8.72 17.78 3.28
CA GLN A 28 -7.70 17.65 2.24
C GLN A 28 -6.53 16.90 2.89
N THR A 29 -6.21 15.73 2.33
CA THR A 29 -5.11 14.90 2.82
C THR A 29 -3.84 15.57 2.33
N VAL A 30 -3.26 16.43 3.16
CA VAL A 30 -1.98 17.05 2.85
C VAL A 30 -0.92 15.97 2.99
N TYR A 31 -0.47 15.43 1.85
CA TYR A 31 0.62 14.47 1.84
C TYR A 31 1.91 15.14 2.30
N LYS A 32 2.61 14.50 3.25
CA LYS A 32 3.84 15.07 3.80
C LYS A 32 4.92 15.17 2.72
N VAL A 33 4.93 14.23 1.77
CA VAL A 33 5.90 14.24 0.66
C VAL A 33 5.78 15.50 -0.22
N CYS A 34 4.60 16.11 -0.34
CA CYS A 34 4.37 17.28 -1.18
C CYS A 34 4.90 18.59 -0.59
N SER A 35 5.19 18.61 0.71
CA SER A 35 5.77 19.74 1.45
C SER A 35 7.13 19.39 2.06
N ARG A 36 7.77 18.32 1.57
CA ARG A 36 9.02 17.79 2.12
C ARG A 36 10.20 18.75 1.98
N CYS A 37 10.17 19.61 0.97
CA CYS A 37 11.11 20.70 0.79
C CYS A 37 10.36 21.98 0.42
N GLU A 38 10.98 23.12 0.71
CA GLU A 38 10.38 24.44 0.46
C GLU A 38 10.16 24.67 -1.03
N GLY A 39 9.18 25.51 -1.36
CA GLY A 39 8.86 25.93 -2.72
C GLY A 39 7.76 25.11 -3.39
N ASP A 40 7.27 25.65 -4.49
CA ASP A 40 6.20 25.04 -5.29
C ASP A 40 6.78 24.24 -6.46
N LEU A 41 5.94 23.39 -7.05
CA LEU A 41 6.24 22.70 -8.31
C LEU A 41 6.81 23.70 -9.33
N ARG A 42 7.83 23.32 -10.10
CA ARG A 42 8.44 24.22 -11.09
C ARG A 42 7.64 24.26 -12.40
N ASN A 43 7.85 25.29 -13.21
CA ASN A 43 7.26 25.41 -14.55
C ASN A 43 8.30 24.98 -15.60
N GLY A 44 7.87 24.33 -16.71
CA GLY A 44 8.81 23.87 -17.75
C GLY A 44 9.64 22.64 -17.34
N THR A 45 9.23 21.94 -16.29
CA THR A 45 9.77 20.63 -15.89
C THR A 45 8.77 19.55 -16.27
N ALA A 46 9.22 18.31 -16.42
CA ALA A 46 8.35 17.18 -16.77
C ALA A 46 7.11 17.07 -15.86
N VAL A 47 7.30 17.20 -14.55
CA VAL A 47 6.20 17.18 -13.56
C VAL A 47 5.30 18.43 -13.69
N GLY A 48 5.90 19.61 -13.85
CA GLY A 48 5.17 20.87 -14.01
C GLY A 48 4.31 20.93 -15.27
N ASP A 49 4.85 20.43 -16.38
CA ASP A 49 4.19 20.42 -17.68
C ASP A 49 3.09 19.36 -17.73
N LEU A 50 3.29 18.22 -17.07
CA LEU A 50 2.22 17.23 -16.84
C LEU A 50 1.05 17.87 -16.09
N CYS A 51 1.34 18.58 -14.99
CA CYS A 51 0.30 19.19 -14.18
C CYS A 51 -0.45 20.31 -14.89
N ARG A 52 0.26 21.08 -15.70
CA ARG A 52 -0.30 22.19 -16.47
C ARG A 52 -1.14 21.71 -17.65
N SER A 53 -0.70 20.65 -18.34
CA SER A 53 -1.35 20.18 -19.56
C SER A 53 -2.66 19.45 -19.30
N ASN A 54 -2.87 18.92 -18.09
CA ASN A 54 -4.06 18.15 -17.75
C ASN A 54 -4.96 18.91 -16.75
N SER A 55 -6.14 19.33 -17.22
CA SER A 55 -7.12 20.06 -16.39
C SER A 55 -7.70 19.23 -15.24
N SER A 56 -7.58 17.89 -15.30
CA SER A 56 -7.96 16.98 -14.23
C SER A 56 -6.89 16.87 -13.12
N LEU A 57 -5.76 17.55 -13.25
CA LEU A 57 -4.72 17.59 -12.22
C LEU A 57 -4.67 18.94 -11.52
N GLU A 58 -4.22 18.94 -10.27
CA GLU A 58 -3.97 20.13 -9.46
C GLU A 58 -2.61 20.11 -8.79
N ARG A 59 -2.08 21.30 -8.53
CA ARG A 59 -0.77 21.49 -7.90
C ARG A 59 -0.98 21.63 -6.40
N GLU A 60 -0.23 20.87 -5.63
CA GLU A 60 -0.18 21.00 -4.17
C GLU A 60 1.29 20.91 -3.73
N GLY A 61 1.88 22.03 -3.33
CA GLY A 61 3.31 22.14 -3.06
C GLY A 61 4.15 21.64 -4.24
N ARG A 62 4.97 20.62 -3.98
CA ARG A 62 5.84 19.93 -4.94
C ARG A 62 5.17 18.77 -5.70
N CYS A 63 3.88 18.53 -5.47
CA CYS A 63 3.13 17.45 -6.10
C CYS A 63 2.17 17.94 -7.18
N CYS A 64 1.89 17.03 -8.10
CA CYS A 64 0.76 17.09 -9.00
C CYS A 64 -0.24 15.99 -8.65
N LEU A 65 -1.43 16.36 -8.21
CA LEU A 65 -2.48 15.47 -7.71
C LEU A 65 -3.61 15.30 -8.72
N GLN A 66 -4.24 14.13 -8.71
CA GLN A 66 -5.46 13.88 -9.48
C GLN A 66 -6.69 14.47 -8.78
N LYS A 67 -7.45 15.31 -9.47
CA LYS A 67 -8.72 15.86 -8.97
C LYS A 67 -9.78 14.77 -8.89
N GLN A 68 -10.72 14.98 -7.96
CA GLN A 68 -11.95 14.19 -7.81
C GLN A 68 -11.75 12.71 -7.43
N ALA A 69 -10.57 12.35 -6.93
CA ALA A 69 -10.31 11.08 -6.27
C ALA A 69 -10.12 11.31 -4.77
N LEU A 70 -10.64 10.44 -3.91
CA LEU A 70 -10.37 10.47 -2.47
C LEU A 70 -9.81 9.10 -2.02
N PRO A 71 -8.57 9.05 -1.51
CA PRO A 71 -7.60 10.14 -1.44
C PRO A 71 -7.09 10.53 -2.86
N SER A 72 -6.67 11.78 -3.07
CA SER A 72 -6.18 12.27 -4.37
C SER A 72 -4.81 11.66 -4.67
N PRO A 73 -4.63 10.72 -5.63
CA PRO A 73 -3.33 10.12 -5.87
C PRO A 73 -2.33 11.16 -6.43
N ILE A 74 -1.07 11.06 -5.99
CA ILE A 74 0.04 11.84 -6.52
C ILE A 74 0.44 11.25 -7.87
N ILE A 75 0.21 11.99 -8.95
CA ILE A 75 0.53 11.59 -10.33
C ILE A 75 1.94 12.06 -10.72
N GLY A 76 2.43 13.14 -10.12
CA GLY A 76 3.78 13.63 -10.33
C GLY A 76 4.39 14.22 -9.07
N LEU A 77 5.69 14.03 -8.88
CA LEU A 77 6.43 14.44 -7.69
C LEU A 77 7.75 15.12 -8.09
N ASP A 78 7.94 16.39 -7.72
CA ASP A 78 9.15 17.18 -8.00
C ASP A 78 9.94 17.46 -6.71
N LEU A 79 10.86 16.55 -6.37
CA LEU A 79 11.78 16.69 -5.24
C LEU A 79 13.19 17.11 -5.70
N TRP A 80 13.26 17.80 -6.83
CA TRP A 80 14.50 18.36 -7.35
C TRP A 80 15.11 19.39 -6.40
N ASN A 81 16.43 19.32 -6.21
CA ASN A 81 17.21 20.25 -5.40
C ASN A 81 16.60 20.50 -4.02
N CYS A 82 16.34 19.41 -3.31
CA CYS A 82 15.79 19.41 -1.96
C CYS A 82 16.85 19.07 -0.92
N SER A 83 18.14 19.07 -1.31
CA SER A 83 19.28 18.69 -0.47
C SER A 83 19.11 17.31 0.20
N LEU A 84 18.40 16.39 -0.45
CA LEU A 84 18.12 15.05 0.06
C LEU A 84 19.40 14.19 0.01
N THR A 85 19.77 13.61 1.15
CA THR A 85 20.91 12.68 1.25
C THR A 85 20.48 11.22 1.21
N GLN A 86 19.19 10.95 1.49
CA GLN A 86 18.56 9.65 1.42
C GLN A 86 17.13 9.78 0.88
N VAL A 87 16.69 8.77 0.15
CA VAL A 87 15.28 8.61 -0.23
C VAL A 87 14.60 7.77 0.85
N GLU A 88 13.88 8.42 1.76
CA GLU A 88 12.96 7.72 2.67
C GLU A 88 11.73 7.21 1.90
N ASP A 89 10.86 6.48 2.57
CA ASP A 89 9.60 5.94 2.03
C ASP A 89 8.81 6.99 1.21
N LEU A 90 8.63 6.71 -0.08
CA LEU A 90 7.84 7.49 -1.03
C LEU A 90 6.48 6.84 -1.35
N HIS A 91 6.03 5.80 -0.63
CA HIS A 91 4.84 5.01 -0.97
C HIS A 91 3.55 5.83 -1.07
N GLU A 92 3.45 6.99 -0.40
CA GLU A 92 2.37 7.98 -0.59
C GLU A 92 2.19 8.36 -2.06
N ALA A 93 3.29 8.36 -2.83
CA ALA A 93 3.36 8.68 -4.24
C ALA A 93 3.45 7.45 -5.17
N SER A 94 3.11 6.24 -4.70
CA SER A 94 3.20 5.00 -5.52
C SER A 94 2.41 5.03 -6.84
N ALA A 95 1.42 5.91 -6.97
CA ALA A 95 0.67 6.16 -8.21
C ALA A 95 1.40 7.07 -9.21
N ALA A 96 2.55 7.64 -8.84
CA ALA A 96 3.25 8.62 -9.64
C ALA A 96 3.75 8.04 -10.97
N VAL A 97 3.57 8.83 -12.01
CA VAL A 97 4.02 8.55 -13.37
C VAL A 97 5.34 9.25 -13.65
N ILE A 98 5.60 10.39 -12.99
CA ILE A 98 6.82 11.19 -13.16
C ILE A 98 7.37 11.55 -11.78
N ILE A 99 8.65 11.27 -11.56
CA ILE A 99 9.38 11.68 -10.36
C ILE A 99 10.69 12.37 -10.74
N ASP A 100 10.96 13.52 -10.14
CA ASP A 100 12.24 14.21 -10.27
C ASP A 100 12.94 14.25 -8.90
N LEU A 101 14.05 13.52 -8.79
CA LEU A 101 14.95 13.51 -7.64
C LEU A 101 16.32 14.11 -7.99
N SER A 102 16.48 14.68 -9.19
CA SER A 102 17.76 15.18 -9.66
C SER A 102 18.24 16.39 -8.84
N ASP A 103 19.54 16.70 -8.93
CA ASP A 103 20.19 17.77 -8.16
C ASP A 103 20.10 17.60 -6.63
N ASN A 104 20.12 16.36 -6.16
CA ASN A 104 20.22 16.03 -4.74
C ASN A 104 21.54 15.28 -4.45
N PRO A 105 22.15 15.47 -3.26
CA PRO A 105 23.36 14.75 -2.84
C PRO A 105 23.08 13.28 -2.43
N LEU A 106 22.34 12.54 -3.25
CA LEU A 106 22.00 11.14 -3.02
C LEU A 106 23.17 10.24 -3.42
N MET A 107 23.63 9.40 -2.49
CA MET A 107 24.73 8.45 -2.77
C MET A 107 24.23 7.06 -3.17
N ASN A 108 23.03 6.69 -2.71
CA ASN A 108 22.37 5.44 -3.06
C ASN A 108 20.85 5.60 -2.92
N ILE A 109 20.11 4.67 -3.53
CA ILE A 109 18.67 4.53 -3.33
C ILE A 109 18.38 3.04 -3.15
N SER A 110 17.58 2.69 -2.14
CA SER A 110 17.14 1.31 -1.94
C SER A 110 16.21 0.88 -3.09
N GLU A 111 16.34 -0.34 -3.58
CA GLU A 111 15.40 -0.91 -4.57
C GLU A 111 13.95 -0.87 -4.07
N SER A 112 13.76 -1.06 -2.76
CA SER A 112 12.43 -1.02 -2.13
C SER A 112 11.79 0.38 -2.14
N ALA A 113 12.56 1.45 -2.36
CA ALA A 113 12.02 2.82 -2.39
C ALA A 113 11.01 3.02 -3.52
N PHE A 114 11.13 2.23 -4.59
CA PHE A 114 10.22 2.24 -5.74
C PHE A 114 9.31 1.02 -5.79
N GLN A 115 9.20 0.27 -4.69
CA GLN A 115 8.23 -0.81 -4.59
C GLN A 115 6.79 -0.25 -4.68
N GLY A 116 5.97 -0.87 -5.53
CA GLY A 116 4.60 -0.44 -5.83
C GLY A 116 4.48 0.63 -6.93
N PHE A 117 5.58 1.21 -7.42
CA PHE A 117 5.59 2.26 -8.47
C PHE A 117 5.40 1.67 -9.89
N THR A 118 4.31 0.94 -10.06
CA THR A 118 3.99 0.18 -11.29
C THR A 118 3.62 1.07 -12.49
N SER A 119 3.31 2.34 -12.25
CA SER A 119 2.91 3.32 -13.28
C SER A 119 4.01 4.32 -13.63
N LEU A 120 5.19 4.23 -13.00
CA LEU A 120 6.28 5.17 -13.19
C LEU A 120 6.82 5.09 -14.63
N ARG A 121 6.81 6.19 -15.36
CA ARG A 121 7.27 6.29 -16.75
C ARG A 121 8.49 7.18 -16.94
N TYR A 122 8.71 8.12 -16.04
CA TYR A 122 9.85 9.03 -16.07
C TYR A 122 10.41 9.17 -14.67
N LEU A 123 11.72 8.96 -14.54
CA LEU A 123 12.47 9.17 -13.31
C LEU A 123 13.76 9.93 -13.62
N ALA A 124 13.97 11.08 -12.99
CA ALA A 124 15.22 11.82 -13.06
C ALA A 124 16.02 11.64 -11.76
N LEU A 125 17.29 11.24 -11.88
CA LEU A 125 18.21 10.94 -10.78
C LEU A 125 19.52 11.72 -10.93
N PRO A 126 20.24 11.97 -9.83
CA PRO A 126 21.65 12.36 -9.87
C PRO A 126 22.53 11.42 -10.71
N SER A 127 23.52 11.97 -11.42
CA SER A 127 24.39 11.23 -12.34
C SER A 127 25.20 10.08 -11.75
N ASN A 128 25.43 10.08 -10.43
CA ASN A 128 26.14 9.02 -9.73
C ASN A 128 25.26 7.80 -9.38
N LEU A 129 23.99 7.81 -9.80
CA LEU A 129 23.03 6.74 -9.53
C LEU A 129 22.60 6.03 -10.83
N GLU A 130 22.23 4.76 -10.68
CA GLU A 130 21.64 3.97 -11.75
C GLU A 130 20.11 3.95 -11.63
N CYS A 131 19.44 3.72 -12.76
CA CYS A 131 18.00 3.53 -12.79
C CYS A 131 17.61 2.29 -11.95
N PRO A 132 16.52 2.35 -11.15
CA PRO A 132 16.06 1.21 -10.36
C PRO A 132 15.72 0.01 -11.26
N GLY A 133 16.13 -1.18 -10.84
CA GLY A 133 16.04 -2.39 -11.66
C GLY A 133 17.04 -2.44 -12.82
N GLY A 134 17.99 -1.51 -12.90
CA GLY A 134 19.01 -1.41 -13.94
C GLY A 134 18.48 -0.93 -15.30
N ASN A 135 19.40 -0.66 -16.23
CA ASN A 135 19.04 -0.13 -17.56
C ASN A 135 18.08 -1.03 -18.35
N THR A 136 18.09 -2.34 -18.11
CA THR A 136 17.20 -3.29 -18.80
C THR A 136 15.73 -3.15 -18.40
N SER A 137 15.45 -2.56 -17.24
CA SER A 137 14.09 -2.29 -16.73
C SER A 137 13.42 -1.09 -17.38
N TRP A 138 14.12 -0.35 -18.25
CA TRP A 138 13.66 0.87 -18.88
C TRP A 138 13.81 0.79 -20.41
N GLU A 139 12.95 1.48 -21.15
CA GLU A 139 13.02 1.58 -22.61
C GLU A 139 14.19 2.45 -23.05
N HIS A 140 14.37 3.58 -22.36
CA HIS A 140 15.45 4.53 -22.64
C HIS A 140 16.11 4.97 -21.33
N VAL A 141 17.44 5.03 -21.34
CA VAL A 141 18.23 5.58 -20.24
C VAL A 141 19.28 6.50 -20.85
N GLU A 142 19.28 7.75 -20.41
CA GLU A 142 20.17 8.78 -20.94
C GLU A 142 20.78 9.61 -19.82
N LEU A 143 22.06 9.95 -19.97
CA LEU A 143 22.75 10.91 -19.10
C LEU A 143 22.74 12.27 -19.79
N ILE A 144 21.97 13.21 -19.25
CA ILE A 144 21.89 14.59 -19.74
C ILE A 144 22.48 15.52 -18.69
N GLY A 145 23.69 16.03 -18.96
CA GLY A 145 24.45 16.82 -17.99
C GLY A 145 24.80 15.98 -16.75
N GLU A 146 24.31 16.41 -15.58
CA GLU A 146 24.49 15.70 -14.30
C GLU A 146 23.25 14.91 -13.87
N THR A 147 22.32 14.66 -14.80
CA THR A 147 21.07 13.95 -14.54
C THR A 147 20.98 12.67 -15.36
N VAL A 148 20.70 11.55 -14.70
CA VAL A 148 20.29 10.29 -15.35
C VAL A 148 18.77 10.29 -15.49
N MET A 149 18.30 10.12 -16.71
CA MET A 149 16.89 10.03 -17.06
C MET A 149 16.54 8.58 -17.39
N CYS A 150 15.55 8.04 -16.69
CA CYS A 150 15.02 6.70 -16.90
C CYS A 150 13.60 6.82 -17.46
N GLU A 151 13.39 6.36 -18.68
CA GLU A 151 12.12 6.51 -19.40
C GLU A 151 11.54 5.18 -19.87
N GLY A 152 10.22 5.07 -19.78
CA GLY A 152 9.46 3.90 -20.22
C GLY A 152 9.79 2.65 -19.39
N GLN A 153 9.32 2.60 -18.15
CA GLN A 153 9.44 1.38 -17.33
C GLN A 153 8.83 0.18 -18.08
N LYS A 154 9.63 -0.87 -18.23
CA LYS A 154 9.21 -2.14 -18.83
C LYS A 154 8.50 -2.99 -17.79
N ASN A 155 7.49 -3.74 -18.24
CA ASN A 155 6.84 -4.73 -17.39
C ASN A 155 7.81 -5.89 -17.09
N ALA A 156 8.24 -6.02 -15.84
CA ALA A 156 9.15 -7.06 -15.39
C ALA A 156 8.62 -8.49 -15.64
N CYS A 157 7.30 -8.68 -15.76
CA CYS A 157 6.69 -9.97 -16.09
C CYS A 157 6.74 -10.33 -17.58
N ASN A 158 7.08 -9.40 -18.48
CA ASN A 158 7.13 -9.68 -19.92
C ASN A 158 8.43 -10.35 -20.39
N GLY A 159 9.47 -10.42 -19.53
CA GLY A 159 10.80 -10.90 -19.89
C GLY A 159 11.02 -12.40 -19.65
N THR A 160 10.79 -13.24 -20.68
CA THR A 160 11.12 -14.70 -20.74
C THR A 160 10.50 -15.63 -19.68
N GLU A 161 10.37 -16.91 -20.05
CA GLU A 161 9.81 -18.01 -19.23
C GLU A 161 10.46 -18.15 -17.83
N VAL A 162 11.64 -17.57 -17.61
CA VAL A 162 12.36 -17.56 -16.33
C VAL A 162 11.58 -16.81 -15.23
N VAL A 163 10.81 -15.78 -15.58
CA VAL A 163 10.01 -15.04 -14.58
C VAL A 163 8.86 -15.89 -14.04
N SER A 164 8.34 -16.83 -14.84
CA SER A 164 7.38 -17.84 -14.39
C SER A 164 7.98 -18.84 -13.41
N TRP A 165 9.30 -19.00 -13.34
CA TRP A 165 9.96 -19.90 -12.38
C TRP A 165 10.00 -19.34 -10.95
N PHE A 166 10.02 -18.02 -10.80
CA PHE A 166 10.09 -17.39 -9.47
C PHE A 166 8.74 -17.42 -8.73
N CYS A 167 7.64 -17.54 -9.46
CA CYS A 167 6.32 -17.61 -8.88
C CYS A 167 5.90 -19.08 -8.61
N PRO A 168 5.30 -19.39 -7.45
CA PRO A 168 4.84 -20.74 -7.15
C PRO A 168 3.73 -21.20 -8.12
N GLU A 169 3.45 -22.50 -8.15
CA GLU A 169 2.29 -23.02 -8.88
C GLU A 169 1.00 -22.31 -8.47
N ASN A 170 0.09 -22.15 -9.43
CA ASN A 170 -1.19 -21.44 -9.25
C ASN A 170 -1.04 -19.98 -8.80
N SER A 171 0.06 -19.34 -9.19
CA SER A 171 0.25 -17.90 -9.02
C SER A 171 0.58 -17.23 -10.35
N LEU A 172 0.30 -15.93 -10.42
CA LEU A 172 0.48 -15.08 -11.58
C LEU A 172 1.51 -14.00 -11.23
N CYS A 173 2.46 -13.79 -12.12
CA CYS A 173 3.39 -12.67 -12.03
C CYS A 173 2.63 -11.35 -12.17
N LYS A 174 2.94 -10.41 -11.29
CA LYS A 174 2.48 -9.03 -11.36
C LYS A 174 3.68 -8.10 -11.15
N PRO A 175 3.81 -6.99 -11.89
CA PRO A 175 4.86 -6.01 -11.64
C PRO A 175 4.67 -5.36 -10.27
N ASP A 176 5.78 -5.00 -9.61
CA ASP A 176 5.79 -4.32 -8.32
C ASP A 176 6.73 -3.09 -8.28
N GLY A 177 7.00 -2.49 -9.45
CA GLY A 177 7.92 -1.37 -9.63
C GLY A 177 9.04 -1.70 -10.62
N PRO A 178 9.97 -0.76 -10.86
CA PRO A 178 11.00 -0.94 -11.89
C PRO A 178 11.92 -2.11 -11.56
N GLY A 179 11.87 -3.16 -12.40
CA GLY A 179 12.62 -4.41 -12.19
C GLY A 179 12.12 -5.30 -11.06
N LEU A 180 11.01 -4.95 -10.41
CA LEU A 180 10.44 -5.71 -9.29
C LEU A 180 9.20 -6.50 -9.72
N ILE A 181 9.07 -7.70 -9.17
CA ILE A 181 7.92 -8.59 -9.38
C ILE A 181 7.30 -8.98 -8.03
N GLN A 182 6.00 -9.23 -8.06
CA GLN A 182 5.25 -9.88 -7.00
C GLN A 182 4.41 -11.03 -7.58
N CYS A 183 4.17 -12.07 -6.77
CA CYS A 183 3.36 -13.21 -7.19
C CYS A 183 2.04 -13.19 -6.44
N ASN A 184 0.94 -13.04 -7.18
CA ASN A 184 -0.40 -13.11 -6.63
C ASN A 184 -1.02 -14.46 -6.97
N CYS A 185 -1.82 -15.02 -6.06
CA CYS A 185 -2.51 -16.27 -6.37
C CYS A 185 -3.46 -16.08 -7.56
N ALA A 186 -3.52 -17.09 -8.42
CA ALA A 186 -4.51 -17.20 -9.48
C ALA A 186 -5.92 -17.28 -8.87
N GLU A 187 -6.94 -17.06 -9.68
CA GLU A 187 -8.33 -17.09 -9.22
C GLU A 187 -8.65 -18.40 -8.48
N ASN A 188 -9.39 -18.30 -7.39
CA ASN A 188 -9.77 -19.39 -6.47
C ASN A 188 -8.63 -20.00 -5.64
N PHE A 189 -7.37 -19.61 -5.84
CA PHE A 189 -6.24 -20.02 -5.02
C PHE A 189 -5.93 -18.99 -3.93
N HIS A 190 -5.49 -19.45 -2.77
CA HIS A 190 -5.11 -18.58 -1.65
C HIS A 190 -4.05 -19.19 -0.74
N GLY A 191 -3.57 -18.37 0.19
CA GLY A 191 -2.52 -18.71 1.15
C GLY A 191 -1.12 -18.39 0.63
N TYR A 192 -0.13 -18.47 1.52
CA TYR A 192 1.24 -18.03 1.28
C TYR A 192 2.02 -18.79 0.17
N LYS A 193 1.41 -19.85 -0.40
CA LYS A 193 1.94 -20.63 -1.54
C LYS A 193 0.91 -20.88 -2.64
N CYS A 194 -0.28 -20.29 -2.56
CA CYS A 194 -1.36 -20.51 -3.54
C CYS A 194 -1.76 -21.99 -3.74
N LEU A 195 -1.61 -22.84 -2.71
CA LEU A 195 -1.94 -24.27 -2.78
C LEU A 195 -3.36 -24.60 -2.28
N ARG A 196 -4.08 -23.62 -1.75
CA ARG A 196 -5.42 -23.85 -1.18
C ARG A 196 -6.46 -23.33 -2.15
N GLU A 197 -7.44 -24.17 -2.47
CA GLU A 197 -8.56 -23.81 -3.32
C GLU A 197 -9.82 -23.53 -2.51
N GLY A 198 -10.68 -22.66 -3.03
CA GLY A 198 -11.99 -22.36 -2.47
C GLY A 198 -11.94 -21.40 -1.28
N MET A 199 -13.02 -21.35 -0.49
CA MET A 199 -13.13 -20.44 0.65
C MET A 199 -12.56 -21.06 1.91
N PHE A 200 -11.86 -20.26 2.73
CA PHE A 200 -11.45 -20.70 4.07
C PHE A 200 -12.69 -21.13 4.87
N PRO A 201 -12.73 -22.32 5.49
CA PRO A 201 -13.93 -22.89 6.11
C PRO A 201 -14.20 -22.25 7.48
N MET A 202 -14.57 -20.96 7.48
CA MET A 202 -14.80 -20.12 8.65
C MET A 202 -15.71 -20.82 9.67
N LEU A 203 -16.84 -21.37 9.23
CA LEU A 203 -17.81 -22.03 10.11
C LEU A 203 -17.25 -23.26 10.82
N LYS A 204 -16.39 -24.05 10.18
CA LYS A 204 -15.79 -25.24 10.80
C LYS A 204 -14.78 -24.82 11.87
N VAL A 205 -13.90 -23.88 11.54
CA VAL A 205 -12.84 -23.41 12.45
C VAL A 205 -13.43 -22.64 13.63
N PHE A 206 -14.23 -21.61 13.36
CA PHE A 206 -14.85 -20.78 14.40
C PHE A 206 -15.95 -21.52 15.16
N GLY A 207 -16.64 -22.48 14.54
CA GLY A 207 -17.59 -23.35 15.24
C GLY A 207 -16.90 -24.19 16.32
N ILE A 208 -15.80 -24.87 15.98
CA ILE A 208 -15.04 -25.67 16.95
C ILE A 208 -14.45 -24.79 18.04
N LEU A 209 -13.81 -23.67 17.68
CA LEU A 209 -13.24 -22.73 18.65
C LEU A 209 -14.31 -22.14 19.57
N GLY A 210 -15.48 -21.80 19.02
CA GLY A 210 -16.61 -21.28 19.79
C GLY A 210 -17.13 -22.30 20.80
N VAL A 211 -17.36 -23.55 20.38
CA VAL A 211 -17.81 -24.62 21.27
C VAL A 211 -16.78 -24.89 22.37
N ALA A 212 -15.49 -25.01 22.03
CA ALA A 212 -14.42 -25.21 23.00
C ALA A 212 -14.37 -24.07 24.02
N THR A 213 -14.51 -22.82 23.56
CA THR A 213 -14.51 -21.63 24.43
C THR A 213 -15.70 -21.64 25.39
N VAL A 214 -16.90 -21.98 24.92
CA VAL A 214 -18.10 -22.09 25.78
C VAL A 214 -17.92 -23.19 26.83
N LEU A 215 -17.41 -24.35 26.44
CA LEU A 215 -17.17 -25.46 27.36
C LEU A 215 -16.13 -25.10 28.43
N VAL A 216 -14.99 -24.53 28.03
CA VAL A 216 -13.96 -24.08 28.97
C VAL A 216 -14.51 -23.00 29.89
N SER A 217 -15.23 -22.01 29.36
CA SER A 217 -15.88 -20.96 30.16
C SER A 217 -16.87 -21.52 31.17
N ALA A 218 -17.67 -22.52 30.77
CA ALA A 218 -18.60 -23.20 31.67
C ALA A 218 -17.84 -23.95 32.78
N VAL A 219 -16.81 -24.72 32.44
CA VAL A 219 -15.98 -25.43 33.42
C VAL A 219 -15.35 -24.45 34.41
N LEU A 220 -14.74 -23.37 33.93
CA LEU A 220 -14.16 -22.31 34.77
C LEU A 220 -15.24 -21.67 35.67
N TRP A 221 -16.43 -21.42 35.15
CA TRP A 221 -17.55 -20.90 35.93
C TRP A 221 -17.95 -21.84 37.08
N PHE A 222 -18.14 -23.12 36.78
CA PHE A 222 -18.59 -24.11 37.76
C PHE A 222 -17.52 -24.44 38.82
N THR A 223 -16.25 -24.48 38.42
CA THR A 223 -15.14 -24.88 39.29
C THR A 223 -14.55 -23.71 40.07
N GLN A 224 -14.31 -22.56 39.42
CA GLN A 224 -13.63 -21.42 40.04
C GLN A 224 -14.61 -20.40 40.63
N ARG A 225 -15.68 -20.03 39.90
CA ARG A 225 -16.58 -18.95 40.34
C ARG A 225 -17.54 -19.35 41.45
N ARG A 226 -17.98 -20.62 41.51
CA ARG A 226 -18.83 -21.12 42.61
C ARG A 226 -18.10 -21.28 43.95
N LYS A 227 -16.77 -21.23 43.96
CA LYS A 227 -15.93 -21.37 45.15
C LYS A 227 -15.38 -20.02 45.66
N ALA A 228 -15.58 -18.93 44.92
CA ALA A 228 -15.26 -17.59 45.40
C ALA A 228 -16.25 -17.20 46.52
N LYS A 229 -15.77 -17.10 47.76
CA LYS A 229 -16.54 -16.50 48.85
C LYS A 229 -16.74 -15.02 48.52
N SER A 230 -17.99 -14.56 48.57
CA SER A 230 -18.30 -13.13 48.70
C SER A 230 -17.62 -12.65 49.99
N PHE A 231 -16.68 -11.71 49.87
CA PHE A 231 -16.28 -10.88 51.01
C PHE A 231 -17.32 -9.78 51.21
#